data_AF-A0A937LV38-F1
#
_entry.id   AF-A0A937LV38-F1
#
_cell.length_a   1.000
_cell.length_b   1.000
_cell.length_c   1.000
_cell.angle_alpha   90.00
_cell.angle_beta   90.00
_cell.angle_gamma   90.00
#
_symmetry.space_group_name_H-M   'P 1'
#
loop_
_entity.id
_entity.type
_entity.pdbx_description
1 polymer ?
#
loop_
_entity_poly.entity_id
_entity_poly.type
_entity_poly.pdbx_seq_one_letter_code
_entity_poly.pdbx_strand_id
1 'polypeptide(L)'
;MGQELINLFVKSIFIENMIFAYFLGMCSYLAVSKTVKTAVGLGIAVTFVLVITLPVNWLLENYVLQPGALSKWLGAGFEEVDLSFLSF
;
A
#
# COMPACT_ATOMS: atom_id res chain seq x y z
N MET A 1 -15.63 13.41 -35.03
CA MET A 1 -14.20 13.07 -34.81
C MET A 1 -13.55 13.80 -33.62
N GLY A 2 -13.96 15.02 -33.22
CA GLY A 2 -13.35 15.69 -32.05
C GLY A 2 -13.86 15.25 -30.66
N GLN A 3 -15.12 14.84 -30.56
CA GLN A 3 -15.75 14.48 -29.27
C GLN A 3 -15.17 13.19 -28.65
N GLU A 4 -14.73 12.24 -29.48
CA GLU A 4 -14.13 10.98 -29.02
C GLU A 4 -12.77 11.22 -28.34
N LEU A 5 -11.96 12.17 -28.83
CA LEU A 5 -10.67 12.49 -28.23
C LEU A 5 -10.83 13.13 -26.85
N ILE A 6 -11.83 14.01 -26.68
CA ILE A 6 -12.11 14.65 -25.39
C ILE A 6 -12.64 13.62 -24.39
N ASN A 7 -13.51 12.71 -24.84
CA ASN A 7 -14.05 11.66 -23.97
C ASN A 7 -12.97 10.63 -23.58
N LEU A 8 -12.10 10.24 -24.52
CA LEU A 8 -10.93 9.40 -24.25
C LEU A 8 -9.96 10.10 -23.29
N PHE A 9 -9.73 11.41 -23.46
CA PHE A 9 -8.86 12.20 -22.60
C PHE A 9 -9.39 12.28 -21.15
N VAL A 10 -10.68 12.55 -20.97
CA VAL A 10 -11.31 12.59 -19.64
C VAL A 10 -11.34 11.19 -18.99
N LYS A 11 -11.68 10.15 -19.76
CA LYS A 11 -11.70 8.76 -19.27
C LYS A 11 -10.30 8.29 -18.85
N SER A 12 -9.28 8.61 -19.63
CA SER A 12 -7.91 8.21 -19.34
C SER A 12 -7.34 8.92 -18.10
N ILE A 13 -7.66 10.21 -17.90
CA ILE A 13 -7.13 10.99 -16.77
C ILE A 13 -7.84 10.70 -15.43
N PHE A 14 -9.16 10.50 -15.44
CA PHE A 14 -9.94 10.40 -14.20
C PHE A 14 -10.45 9.00 -13.87
N ILE A 15 -10.74 8.17 -14.87
CA ILE A 15 -11.33 6.85 -14.66
C ILE A 15 -10.26 5.76 -14.70
N GLU A 16 -9.31 5.85 -15.64
CA GLU A 16 -8.29 4.81 -15.84
C GLU A 16 -6.97 5.10 -15.11
N ASN A 17 -6.78 6.32 -14.60
CA ASN A 17 -5.60 6.68 -13.82
C ASN A 17 -5.78 6.35 -12.35
N MET A 18 -5.41 5.13 -11.94
CA MET A 18 -5.56 4.66 -10.55
C MET A 18 -4.90 5.60 -9.54
N ILE A 19 -3.78 6.21 -9.94
CA ILE A 19 -3.02 7.17 -9.13
C ILE A 19 -3.93 8.33 -8.71
N PHE A 20 -4.65 8.97 -9.63
CA PHE A 20 -5.46 10.13 -9.31
C PHE A 20 -6.64 9.78 -8.40
N ALA A 21 -7.30 8.64 -8.66
CA ALA A 21 -8.39 8.13 -7.82
C ALA A 21 -7.93 7.81 -6.39
N TYR A 22 -6.76 7.18 -6.21
CA TYR A 22 -6.22 6.86 -4.89
C TYR A 22 -5.66 8.07 -4.16
N PHE A 23 -5.07 9.05 -4.86
CA PHE A 23 -4.57 10.27 -4.22
C PHE A 23 -5.71 11.16 -3.68
N LEU A 24 -6.84 11.29 -4.39
CA LEU A 24 -8.00 12.05 -3.89
C LEU A 24 -8.79 11.30 -2.80
N GLY A 25 -8.69 9.96 -2.75
CA GLY A 25 -9.38 9.13 -1.77
C GLY A 25 -8.74 9.09 -0.38
N MET A 26 -7.52 9.61 -0.22
CA MET A 26 -6.83 9.60 1.07
C MET A 26 -7.06 10.90 1.85
N CYS A 27 -7.53 10.76 3.10
CA CYS A 27 -7.78 11.88 4.01
C CYS A 27 -6.54 12.75 4.28
N SER A 28 -5.35 12.14 4.29
CA SER A 28 -4.07 12.82 4.49
C SER A 28 -3.69 13.73 3.31
N TYR A 29 -4.00 13.34 2.08
CA TYR A 29 -3.71 14.14 0.89
C TYR A 29 -4.60 15.40 0.82
N LEU A 30 -5.90 15.25 1.10
CA LEU A 30 -6.85 16.38 1.11
C LEU A 30 -6.45 17.44 2.15
N ALA A 31 -6.00 17.02 3.33
CA ALA A 31 -5.59 17.92 4.42
C ALA A 31 -4.34 18.75 4.09
N VAL A 32 -3.40 18.20 3.33
CA VAL A 32 -2.06 18.78 3.13
C VAL A 32 -1.89 19.46 1.76
N SER A 33 -2.92 19.37 0.89
CA SER A 33 -2.96 19.91 -0.47
C SER A 33 -2.70 21.42 -0.63
N LYS A 34 -2.84 22.23 0.43
CA LYS A 34 -2.75 23.70 0.34
C LYS A 34 -1.34 24.28 0.43
N THR A 35 -0.36 23.56 0.99
CA THR A 35 1.01 24.10 1.16
C THR A 35 2.09 23.07 0.86
N VAL A 36 2.97 23.38 -0.10
CA VAL A 36 4.03 22.46 -0.53
C VAL A 36 5.01 22.13 0.59
N LYS A 37 5.32 23.09 1.47
CA LYS A 37 6.23 22.86 2.60
C LYS A 37 5.73 21.79 3.58
N THR A 38 4.41 21.72 3.83
CA THR A 38 3.83 20.69 4.71
C THR A 38 3.69 19.35 3.98
N ALA A 39 3.37 19.36 2.69
CA ALA A 39 3.31 18.16 1.85
C ALA A 39 4.65 17.42 1.78
N VAL A 40 5.75 18.16 1.63
CA VAL A 40 7.10 17.59 1.61
C VAL A 40 7.47 16.99 2.97
N GLY A 41 7.15 17.69 4.08
CA GLY A 41 7.38 17.17 5.43
C GLY A 41 6.61 15.88 5.72
N LEU A 42 5.33 15.82 5.35
CA LEU A 42 4.50 14.62 5.49
C LEU A 42 5.05 13.47 4.61
N GLY A 43 5.44 13.76 3.37
CA GLY A 43 6.01 12.77 2.45
C GLY A 43 7.25 12.10 3.03
N ILE A 44 8.20 12.89 3.56
CA ILE A 44 9.42 12.37 4.20
C ILE A 44 9.10 11.48 5.40
N ALA A 45 8.17 11.91 6.25
CA ALA A 45 7.75 11.13 7.42
C ALA A 45 7.16 9.77 7.01
N VAL A 46 6.28 9.75 6.00
CA VAL A 46 5.67 8.51 5.50
C VAL A 46 6.72 7.60 4.86
N THR A 47 7.63 8.14 4.03
CA THR A 47 8.71 7.34 3.43
C THR A 47 9.60 6.71 4.49
N PHE A 48 9.94 7.44 5.55
CA PHE A 48 10.74 6.91 6.65
C PHE A 48 10.04 5.74 7.36
N VAL A 49 8.75 5.88 7.67
CA VAL A 49 7.97 4.79 8.28
C VAL A 49 7.91 3.60 7.33
N LEU A 50 7.63 3.82 6.04
CA LEU A 50 7.54 2.76 5.04
C LEU A 50 8.85 1.98 4.89
N VAL A 51 9.99 2.68 4.93
CA VAL A 51 11.32 2.06 4.85
C VAL A 51 11.58 1.10 6.01
N ILE A 52 11.00 1.34 7.19
CA ILE A 52 11.13 0.44 8.35
C ILE A 52 10.05 -0.64 8.32
N THR A 53 8.81 -0.30 7.98
CA THR A 53 7.70 -1.26 8.03
C THR A 53 7.79 -2.32 6.94
N LEU A 54 8.29 -2.00 5.74
CA LEU A 54 8.45 -2.98 4.65
C LEU A 54 9.39 -4.16 5.01
N PRO A 55 10.63 -3.96 5.47
CA PRO A 55 11.50 -5.06 5.87
C PRO A 55 10.98 -5.79 7.10
N VAL A 56 10.30 -5.10 8.03
CA VAL A 56 9.66 -5.72 9.18
C VAL A 56 8.50 -6.63 8.75
N ASN A 57 7.64 -6.18 7.83
CA ASN A 57 6.57 -7.00 7.25
C ASN A 57 7.15 -8.19 6.48
N TRP A 58 8.23 -7.99 5.72
CA TRP A 58 8.89 -9.09 5.03
C TRP A 58 9.42 -10.15 6.01
N LEU A 59 9.98 -9.72 7.14
CA LEU A 59 10.43 -10.64 8.18
C LEU A 59 9.25 -11.36 8.84
N LEU A 60 8.14 -10.68 9.11
CA LEU A 60 6.93 -11.31 9.65
C LEU A 60 6.32 -12.32 8.68
N GLU A 61 6.26 -12.01 7.39
CA GLU A 61 5.75 -12.91 6.35
C GLU A 61 6.58 -14.20 6.25
N ASN A 62 7.90 -14.07 6.16
CA ASN A 62 8.79 -15.23 5.97
C ASN A 62 8.98 -16.08 7.24
N TYR A 63 8.81 -15.50 8.44
CA TYR A 63 9.06 -16.19 9.71
C TYR A 63 7.80 -16.57 10.49
N VAL A 64 6.64 -15.95 10.21
CA VAL A 64 5.42 -16.12 11.02
C VAL A 64 4.18 -16.48 10.18
N LEU A 65 3.99 -15.90 9.00
CA LEU A 65 2.73 -16.07 8.24
C LEU A 65 2.78 -17.11 7.10
N GLN A 66 3.94 -17.39 6.50
CA GLN A 66 4.04 -18.43 5.46
C GLN A 66 3.71 -19.85 5.99
N PRO A 67 3.10 -20.72 5.16
CA PRO A 67 2.75 -22.08 5.56
C PRO A 67 4.02 -22.85 5.96
N GLY A 68 4.03 -23.34 7.21
CA GLY A 68 5.18 -24.04 7.78
C GLY A 68 6.27 -23.14 8.39
N ALA A 69 6.17 -21.80 8.37
CA ALA A 69 7.18 -20.92 8.98
C ALA A 69 7.19 -21.01 10.52
N LEU A 70 6.01 -21.19 11.14
CA LEU A 70 5.85 -21.38 12.58
C LEU A 70 6.48 -22.70 13.09
N SER A 71 6.67 -23.69 12.20
CA SER A 71 7.28 -24.99 12.54
C SER A 71 8.72 -24.85 13.04
N LYS A 72 9.44 -23.80 12.58
CA LYS A 72 10.85 -23.55 12.88
C LYS A 72 11.07 -23.00 14.30
N TRP A 73 10.03 -22.45 14.92
CA TRP A 73 10.09 -21.82 16.26
C TRP A 73 9.26 -22.53 17.33
N LEU A 74 8.10 -23.13 16.98
CA LEU A 74 7.14 -23.69 17.96
C LEU A 74 7.04 -25.22 17.97
N GLY A 75 7.74 -25.92 17.06
CA GLY A 75 7.78 -27.38 16.97
C GLY A 75 6.74 -27.98 16.01
N ALA A 76 6.99 -29.24 15.62
CA ALA A 76 6.34 -30.01 14.53
C ALA A 76 4.81 -30.26 14.65
N GLY A 77 4.10 -29.57 15.56
CA GLY A 77 2.64 -29.67 15.72
C GLY A 77 1.84 -28.55 15.03
N PHE A 78 2.51 -27.58 14.41
CA PHE A 78 1.89 -26.41 13.78
C PHE A 78 2.16 -26.33 12.25
N GLU A 79 2.30 -27.48 11.59
CA GLU A 79 2.53 -27.57 10.14
C GLU A 79 1.34 -27.10 9.29
N GLU A 80 0.11 -27.16 9.82
CA GLU A 80 -1.13 -26.91 9.06
C GLU A 80 -1.84 -25.59 9.45
N VAL A 81 -1.29 -24.79 10.36
CA VAL A 81 -1.95 -23.54 10.78
C VAL A 81 -1.61 -22.43 9.77
N ASP A 82 -2.49 -22.27 8.79
CA ASP A 82 -2.43 -21.24 7.78
C ASP A 82 -2.92 -19.89 8.35
N LEU A 83 -1.97 -19.02 8.72
CA LEU A 83 -2.23 -17.66 9.19
C LEU A 83 -2.20 -16.63 8.04
N SER A 84 -2.13 -17.08 6.78
CA SER A 84 -2.17 -16.21 5.59
C SER A 84 -3.46 -15.38 5.53
N PHE A 85 -4.52 -15.81 6.23
CA PHE A 85 -5.74 -15.03 6.46
C PHE A 85 -5.52 -13.70 7.19
N LEU A 86 -4.37 -13.47 7.85
CA LEU A 86 -4.06 -12.21 8.53
C LEU A 86 -3.17 -11.26 7.68
N SER A 87 -2.74 -11.69 6.48
CA SER A 87 -1.93 -10.89 5.55
C SER A 87 -2.77 -9.99 4.61
N PHE A 88 -4.09 -9.88 4.84
CA PHE A 88 -4.97 -9.00 4.05
C PHE A 88 -4.70 -7.50 4.26
#